data_AF-A0A843GPM6-F1
#
_entry.id   AF-A0A843GPM6-F1
#
_cell.length_a   1.000
_cell.length_b   1.000
_cell.length_c   1.000
_cell.angle_alpha   90.00
_cell.angle_beta   90.00
_cell.angle_gamma   90.00
#
_symmetry.space_group_name_H-M   'P 1'
#
loop_
_entity.id
_entity.type
_entity.pdbx_description
1 polymer ?
#
loop_
_entity_poly.entity_id
_entity_poly.type
_entity_poly.pdbx_seq_one_letter_code
_entity_poly.pdbx_strand_id
1 'polypeptide(L)'
;MINIRTIRRLTNNDGLTLKNGKIINYKSGWQVATEGIETTNINEVIPAIKKYSGNYEVWFADGIYYIDKSFRVDIKKEALSIGRAHNQISIFGWKRSNLTYC
;
A
#
# COMPACT_ATOMS: atom_id res chain seq x y z
N MET A 1 -5.69 -0.43 -15.74
CA MET A 1 -5.22 -1.63 -15.03
C MET A 1 -3.71 -1.57 -14.98
N ILE A 2 -3.11 -1.66 -13.80
CA ILE A 2 -1.66 -1.61 -13.62
C ILE A 2 -0.98 -2.80 -14.33
N ASN A 3 0.25 -2.59 -14.79
CA ASN A 3 1.05 -3.61 -15.46
C ASN A 3 2.28 -3.98 -14.62
N ILE A 4 2.90 -5.11 -14.95
CA ILE A 4 4.02 -5.66 -14.16
C ILE A 4 5.29 -4.79 -14.31
N ARG A 5 5.43 -4.07 -15.44
CA ARG A 5 6.56 -3.17 -15.67
C ARG A 5 6.55 -1.99 -14.70
N THR A 6 5.36 -1.49 -14.34
CA THR A 6 5.22 -0.46 -13.31
C THR A 6 5.65 -0.98 -11.95
N ILE A 7 5.21 -2.19 -11.56
CA ILE A 7 5.62 -2.80 -10.29
C ILE A 7 7.14 -3.01 -10.23
N ARG A 8 7.77 -3.46 -11.32
CA ARG A 8 9.23 -3.63 -11.42
C ARG A 8 10.04 -2.35 -11.21
N ARG A 9 9.42 -1.18 -11.36
CA ARG A 9 10.10 0.11 -11.20
C ARG A 9 10.11 0.60 -9.76
N LEU A 10 9.39 -0.06 -8.85
CA LEU A 10 9.46 0.24 -7.42
C LEU A 10 10.90 0.02 -6.94
N THR A 11 11.42 1.02 -6.24
CA THR A 11 12.73 0.94 -5.57
C THR A 11 12.55 0.51 -4.11
N ASN A 12 13.63 0.17 -3.41
CA ASN A 12 13.52 -0.23 -2.02
C ASN A 12 12.87 0.88 -1.18
N ASN A 13 11.86 0.54 -0.37
CA ASN A 13 11.01 1.46 0.37
C ASN A 13 10.19 2.42 -0.51
N ASP A 14 9.67 1.90 -1.62
CA ASP A 14 8.76 2.60 -2.53
C ASP A 14 7.44 1.83 -2.66
N GLY A 15 6.38 2.54 -3.04
CA GLY A 15 5.07 1.93 -3.17
C GLY A 15 4.10 2.72 -4.03
N LEU A 16 2.94 2.11 -4.26
CA LEU A 16 1.87 2.68 -5.05
C LEU A 16 0.51 2.30 -4.50
N THR A 17 -0.40 3.26 -4.51
CA THR A 17 -1.80 3.03 -4.15
C THR A 17 -2.66 2.90 -5.40
N LEU A 18 -3.49 1.88 -5.40
CA LEU A 18 -4.39 1.49 -6.47
C LEU A 18 -5.82 1.65 -6.02
N LYS A 19 -6.65 2.27 -6.86
CA LYS A 19 -8.11 2.26 -6.75
C LYS A 19 -8.67 1.58 -7.99
N ASN A 20 -9.28 0.41 -7.81
CA ASN A 20 -9.78 -0.44 -8.89
C ASN A 20 -8.69 -0.71 -9.96
N GLY A 21 -7.48 -1.04 -9.50
CA GLY A 21 -6.34 -1.33 -10.37
C GLY A 21 -5.79 -0.13 -11.17
N LYS A 22 -6.17 1.10 -10.83
CA LYS A 22 -5.58 2.34 -11.35
C LYS A 22 -4.77 3.02 -10.25
N ILE A 23 -3.57 3.49 -10.59
CA ILE A 23 -2.73 4.25 -9.65
C ILE A 23 -3.43 5.55 -9.32
N ILE A 24 -3.46 5.88 -8.03
CA ILE A 24 -3.99 7.13 -7.53
C ILE A 24 -3.00 7.78 -6.59
N ASN A 25 -3.11 9.10 -6.48
CA ASN A 25 -2.38 9.88 -5.49
C ASN A 25 -3.37 10.81 -4.81
N TYR A 26 -3.31 10.90 -3.48
CA TYR A 26 -4.08 11.86 -2.72
C TYR A 26 -3.23 13.10 -2.38
N LYS A 27 -3.87 14.27 -2.30
CA LYS A 27 -3.21 15.52 -1.87
C LYS A 27 -2.85 15.51 -0.38
N SER A 28 -3.61 14.76 0.44
CA SER A 28 -3.51 14.71 1.89
C SER A 28 -4.17 13.44 2.43
N GLY A 29 -4.06 13.25 3.75
CA GLY A 29 -4.55 12.07 4.46
C GLY A 29 -3.45 11.05 4.73
N TRP A 30 -3.86 9.90 5.25
CA TRP A 30 -3.01 8.81 5.69
C TRP A 30 -3.51 7.52 5.04
N GLN A 31 -2.60 6.80 4.39
CA GLN A 31 -2.87 5.47 3.89
C GLN A 31 -2.71 4.47 5.03
N VAL A 32 -3.69 3.58 5.17
CA VAL A 32 -3.68 2.51 6.17
C VAL A 32 -4.07 1.22 5.48
N ALA A 33 -3.32 0.15 5.74
CA ALA A 33 -3.61 -1.20 5.30
C ALA A 33 -4.50 -1.96 6.33
N THR A 34 -4.99 -3.14 6.00
CA THR A 34 -5.66 -4.01 6.99
C THR A 34 -5.25 -5.46 6.86
N GLU A 35 -5.50 -6.05 5.70
CA GLU A 35 -5.14 -7.41 5.36
C GLU A 35 -4.43 -7.43 4.01
N GLY A 36 -3.46 -8.33 3.88
CA GLY A 36 -2.66 -8.43 2.68
C GLY A 36 -1.90 -9.73 2.61
N ILE A 37 -1.04 -9.80 1.59
CA ILE A 37 -0.10 -10.90 1.40
C ILE A 37 1.30 -10.35 1.15
N GLU A 38 2.28 -11.16 1.45
CA GLU A 38 3.69 -10.89 1.18
C GLU A 38 4.21 -11.90 0.17
N THR A 39 4.99 -11.44 -0.80
CA THR A 39 5.61 -12.32 -1.80
C THR A 39 6.91 -11.73 -2.30
N THR A 40 7.90 -12.59 -2.55
CA THR A 40 9.12 -12.22 -3.29
C THR A 40 8.94 -12.39 -4.81
N ASN A 41 7.85 -13.04 -5.23
CA ASN A 41 7.53 -13.31 -6.62
C ASN A 41 6.63 -12.23 -7.20
N ILE A 42 7.21 -11.34 -8.01
CA ILE A 42 6.48 -10.25 -8.67
C ILE A 42 5.30 -10.74 -9.54
N ASN A 43 5.34 -11.98 -10.05
CA ASN A 43 4.26 -12.51 -10.88
C ASN A 43 2.97 -12.77 -10.08
N GLU A 44 3.04 -12.80 -8.74
CA GLU A 44 1.88 -12.97 -7.85
C GLU A 44 1.16 -11.64 -7.54
N VAL A 45 1.84 -10.50 -7.72
CA VAL A 45 1.32 -9.17 -7.38
C VAL A 45 0.04 -8.83 -8.16
N ILE A 46 0.05 -8.99 -9.49
CA ILE A 46 -1.12 -8.66 -10.32
C ILE A 46 -2.30 -9.62 -10.07
N PRO A 47 -2.11 -10.95 -10.03
CA PRO A 47 -3.15 -11.88 -9.60
C PRO A 47 -3.75 -11.51 -8.24
N ALA A 48 -2.94 -11.13 -7.26
CA ALA A 48 -3.42 -10.70 -5.94
C ALA A 48 -4.32 -9.46 -6.06
N ILE A 49 -3.85 -8.39 -6.71
CA ILE A 49 -4.65 -7.17 -6.94
C ILE A 49 -5.98 -7.47 -7.63
N LYS A 50 -5.98 -8.37 -8.63
CA LYS A 50 -7.19 -8.76 -9.38
C LYS A 50 -8.17 -9.56 -8.53
N LYS A 51 -7.67 -10.51 -7.72
CA LYS A 51 -8.50 -11.41 -6.91
C LYS A 51 -9.40 -10.64 -5.96
N TYR A 52 -8.85 -9.59 -5.34
CA TYR A 52 -9.57 -8.97 -4.25
C TYR A 52 -10.48 -7.80 -4.64
N SER A 53 -10.22 -7.10 -5.76
CA SER A 53 -10.96 -5.92 -6.25
C SER A 53 -11.03 -4.74 -5.24
N GLY A 54 -11.06 -3.49 -5.71
CA GLY A 54 -11.12 -2.33 -4.81
C GLY A 54 -9.78 -1.60 -4.62
N ASN A 55 -9.52 -1.14 -3.38
CA ASN A 55 -8.38 -0.28 -3.05
C ASN A 55 -7.24 -1.09 -2.44
N TYR A 56 -6.06 -1.01 -3.06
CA TYR A 56 -4.87 -1.76 -2.66
C TYR A 56 -3.65 -0.86 -2.60
N GLU A 57 -2.72 -1.20 -1.74
CA GLU A 57 -1.35 -0.68 -1.74
C GLU A 57 -0.41 -1.81 -2.18
N VAL A 58 0.60 -1.44 -2.95
CA VAL A 58 1.75 -2.30 -3.20
C VAL A 58 2.97 -1.57 -2.65
N TRP A 59 3.64 -2.17 -1.67
CA TRP A 59 4.89 -1.66 -1.11
C TRP A 59 6.02 -2.63 -1.43
N PHE A 60 7.19 -2.13 -1.79
CA PHE A 60 8.38 -2.93 -2.01
C PHE A 60 9.45 -2.56 -0.99
N ALA A 61 9.80 -3.50 -0.12
CA ALA A 61 10.89 -3.36 0.83
C ALA A 61 11.70 -4.65 0.93
N ASP A 62 13.01 -4.51 0.86
CA ASP A 62 14.03 -5.55 1.06
C ASP A 62 13.77 -6.84 0.25
N GLY A 63 13.31 -6.68 -0.99
CA GLY A 63 13.03 -7.80 -1.90
C GLY A 63 11.63 -8.41 -1.75
N ILE A 64 10.81 -7.89 -0.84
CA ILE A 64 9.45 -8.36 -0.55
C ILE A 64 8.45 -7.35 -1.11
N TYR A 65 7.44 -7.85 -1.82
CA TYR A 65 6.24 -7.11 -2.20
C TYR A 65 5.15 -7.36 -1.16
N TYR A 66 4.68 -6.29 -0.53
CA TYR A 66 3.52 -6.27 0.34
C TYR A 66 2.32 -5.82 -0.50
N ILE A 67 1.26 -6.62 -0.56
CA ILE A 67 0.04 -6.33 -1.31
C ILE A 67 -1.11 -6.27 -0.33
N ASP A 68 -1.44 -5.05 0.08
CA ASP A 68 -2.36 -4.81 1.18
C ASP A 68 -3.64 -4.16 0.69
N LYS A 69 -4.77 -4.64 1.18
CA LYS A 69 -6.01 -3.87 1.09
C LYS A 69 -5.83 -2.62 1.93
N SER A 70 -6.14 -1.47 1.34
CA SER A 70 -5.82 -0.20 1.98
C SER A 70 -6.86 0.87 1.69
N PHE A 71 -6.95 1.84 2.59
CA PHE A 71 -7.85 2.97 2.46
C PHE A 71 -7.23 4.23 3.05
N ARG A 72 -7.82 5.37 2.68
CA ARG A 72 -7.39 6.67 3.16
C ARG A 72 -8.20 7.06 4.40
N VAL A 73 -7.49 7.54 5.41
CA VAL A 73 -8.02 8.16 6.62
C VAL A 73 -7.53 9.61 6.69
N ASP A 74 -8.40 10.55 7.07
CA ASP A 74 -8.02 11.97 7.08
C ASP A 74 -7.18 12.34 8.31
N ILE A 75 -7.46 11.71 9.46
CA ILE A 75 -6.88 12.07 10.76
C ILE A 75 -5.75 11.11 11.14
N LYS A 76 -4.56 11.66 11.42
CA LYS A 76 -3.36 10.87 11.80
C LYS A 76 -3.60 9.95 12.99
N LYS A 77 -4.27 10.45 14.04
CA LYS A 77 -4.52 9.70 15.28
C LYS A 77 -5.37 8.47 15.03
N GLU A 78 -6.40 8.59 14.20
CA GLU A 78 -7.27 7.49 13.79
C GLU A 78 -6.49 6.49 12.94
N ALA A 79 -5.74 6.98 11.95
CA ALA A 79 -4.90 6.15 11.09
C ALA A 79 -3.89 5.31 11.90
N LEU A 80 -3.23 5.89 12.90
CA LEU A 80 -2.34 5.16 13.80
C LEU A 80 -3.06 4.13 14.66
N SER A 81 -4.27 4.45 15.14
CA SER A 81 -5.07 3.50 15.91
C SER A 81 -5.43 2.28 15.08
N ILE A 82 -5.83 2.48 13.83
CA ILE A 82 -6.13 1.39 12.89
C ILE A 82 -4.85 0.63 12.55
N GLY A 83 -3.76 1.33 12.23
CA GLY A 83 -2.47 0.74 11.93
C GLY A 83 -1.98 -0.22 13.02
N ARG A 84 -2.06 0.21 14.29
CA ARG A 84 -1.75 -0.61 15.47
C ARG A 84 -2.69 -1.80 15.61
N ALA A 85 -4.00 -1.59 15.46
CA ALA A 85 -4.99 -2.67 15.56
C ALA A 85 -4.77 -3.77 14.49
N HIS A 86 -4.18 -3.40 13.36
CA HIS A 86 -3.83 -4.31 12.26
C HIS A 86 -2.35 -4.70 12.23
N ASN A 87 -1.58 -4.43 13.28
CA ASN A 87 -0.15 -4.77 13.40
C ASN A 87 0.72 -4.29 12.22
N GLN A 88 0.39 -3.15 11.60
CA GLN A 88 1.21 -2.55 10.56
C GLN A 88 2.52 -2.02 11.14
N ILE A 89 3.59 -2.09 10.35
CA ILE A 89 4.87 -1.45 10.69
C ILE A 89 4.71 0.07 10.68
N SER A 90 4.06 0.63 9.66
CA SER A 90 3.88 2.06 9.50
C SER A 90 2.67 2.41 8.63
N ILE A 91 2.24 3.66 8.71
CA ILE A 91 1.24 4.28 7.82
C ILE A 91 1.91 5.33 6.93
N PHE A 92 1.42 5.51 5.71
CA PHE A 92 1.96 6.49 4.76
C PHE A 92 1.18 7.82 4.79
N GLY A 93 1.87 8.93 5.01
CA GLY A 93 1.31 10.28 5.03
C GLY A 93 1.45 11.00 3.70
N TRP A 94 0.33 11.15 2.97
CA TRP A 94 0.31 11.73 1.61
C TRP A 94 0.80 13.17 1.52
N LYS A 95 0.54 14.00 2.54
CA LYS A 95 0.88 15.43 2.50
C LYS A 95 2.39 15.70 2.47
N ARG A 96 3.17 14.82 3.09
CA ARG A 96 4.63 14.98 3.25
C ARG A 96 5.43 13.83 2.66
N SER A 97 4.74 12.85 2.06
CA SER A 97 5.32 11.60 1.54
C SER A 97 6.23 10.92 2.57
N ASN A 98 5.71 10.72 3.78
CA ASN A 98 6.49 10.19 4.91
C ASN A 98 5.81 8.97 5.54
N LEU A 99 6.61 8.05 6.05
CA LEU A 99 6.13 6.98 6.91
C LEU A 99 5.95 7.51 8.35
N THR A 100 4.98 6.96 9.07
CA THR A 100 4.86 7.08 10.52
C THR A 100 4.65 5.71 11.10
N TYR A 101 5.53 5.29 11.99
CA TYR A 101 5.48 3.97 12.62
C TYR A 101 4.31 3.86 13.60
N CYS A 102 3.65 2.70 13.57
CA CYS A 102 2.55 2.36 14.45
C CYS A 102 3.07 2.07 15.86
#